data_AF-A0A6M0FS73-F1
#
_entry.id   AF-A0A6M0FS73-F1
#
_cell.length_a   1.000
_cell.length_b   1.000
_cell.length_c   1.000
_cell.angle_alpha   90.00
_cell.angle_beta   90.00
_cell.angle_gamma   90.00
#
_symmetry.space_group_name_H-M   'P 1'
#
loop_
_entity.id
_entity.type
_entity.pdbx_description
1 polymer ?
#
loop_
_entity_poly.entity_id
_entity_poly.type
_entity_poly.pdbx_seq_one_letter_code
_entity_poly.pdbx_strand_id
1 'polypeptide(L)'
;MRINRARLRQLHYWFAPIMFFPVLLSLITGSLFQISVITGTAENFIWLLEWHRGKFGRINLEMIYPFLNAFGMLMLVVTGIMMWFQTRRQYKK
;
A
#
# COMPACT_ATOMS: atom_id res chain seq x y z
N MET A 1 1.52 -26.36 10.36
CA MET A 1 0.16 -26.05 9.85
C MET A 1 0.17 -26.05 8.33
N ARG A 2 -0.75 -26.76 7.67
CA ARG A 2 -0.84 -26.83 6.20
C ARG A 2 -1.64 -25.62 5.71
N ILE A 3 -0.98 -24.61 5.15
CA ILE A 3 -1.65 -23.39 4.66
C ILE A 3 -2.53 -23.75 3.45
N ASN A 4 -3.83 -23.45 3.53
CA ASN A 4 -4.75 -23.67 2.42
C ASN A 4 -4.53 -22.60 1.34
N ARG A 5 -4.05 -23.04 0.16
CA ARG A 5 -3.68 -22.15 -0.95
C ARG A 5 -4.87 -21.36 -1.52
N ALA A 6 -6.02 -22.00 -1.66
CA ALA A 6 -7.21 -21.36 -2.21
C ALA A 6 -7.71 -20.26 -1.28
N ARG A 7 -7.73 -20.54 0.04
CA ARG A 7 -8.13 -19.56 1.05
C ARG A 7 -7.17 -18.37 1.13
N LEU A 8 -5.85 -18.60 0.98
CA LEU A 8 -4.85 -17.54 0.98
C LEU A 8 -4.98 -16.62 -0.25
N ARG A 9 -5.23 -17.20 -1.44
CA ARG A 9 -5.53 -16.43 -2.66
C ARG A 9 -6.81 -15.60 -2.52
N GLN A 10 -7.86 -16.20 -1.98
CA GLN A 10 -9.14 -15.51 -1.77
C GLN A 10 -8.99 -14.35 -0.78
N LEU A 11 -8.25 -14.54 0.32
CA LEU A 11 -7.94 -13.48 1.28
C LEU A 11 -7.19 -12.34 0.61
N HIS A 12 -6.09 -12.65 -0.10
CA HIS A 12 -5.32 -11.62 -0.81
C HIS A 12 -6.19 -10.86 -1.81
N TYR A 13 -6.96 -11.57 -2.64
CA TYR A 13 -7.81 -10.97 -3.66
C TYR A 13 -8.86 -10.01 -3.10
N TRP A 14 -9.46 -10.35 -1.95
CA TRP A 14 -10.54 -9.55 -1.37
C TRP A 14 -10.04 -8.26 -0.71
N PHE A 15 -8.91 -8.36 0.00
CA PHE A 15 -8.34 -7.22 0.71
C PHE A 15 -7.42 -6.36 -0.17
N ALA A 16 -6.86 -6.91 -1.26
CA ALA A 16 -5.90 -6.21 -2.09
C ALA A 16 -6.42 -4.88 -2.65
N PRO A 17 -7.63 -4.75 -3.22
CA PRO A 17 -8.10 -3.47 -3.77
C PRO A 17 -8.20 -2.38 -2.70
N ILE A 18 -8.72 -2.74 -1.53
CA ILE A 18 -8.94 -1.83 -0.40
C ILE A 18 -7.61 -1.36 0.20
N MET A 19 -6.65 -2.27 0.32
CA MET A 19 -5.34 -2.01 0.91
C MET A 19 -4.34 -1.39 -0.07
N PHE A 20 -4.44 -1.75 -1.35
CA PHE A 20 -3.56 -1.23 -2.39
C PHE A 20 -3.84 0.22 -2.71
N PHE A 21 -5.12 0.64 -2.71
CA PHE A 21 -5.50 2.01 -3.01
C PHE A 21 -4.79 3.06 -2.13
N PRO A 22 -4.85 3.01 -0.78
CA PRO A 22 -4.17 3.99 0.06
C PRO A 22 -2.64 3.88 -0.06
N VAL A 23 -2.10 2.67 -0.24
CA VAL A 23 -0.65 2.46 -0.43
C VAL A 23 -0.18 3.13 -1.72
N LEU A 24 -0.89 2.93 -2.82
CA LEU A 24 -0.57 3.53 -4.11
C LEU A 24 -0.70 5.06 -4.05
N LEU A 25 -1.78 5.56 -3.45
CA LEU A 25 -1.99 7.00 -3.29
C LEU A 25 -0.84 7.63 -2.49
N SER A 26 -0.41 6.98 -1.42
CA SER A 26 0.70 7.43 -0.57
C SER A 26 2.04 7.40 -1.31
N LEU A 27 2.27 6.37 -2.13
CA LEU A 27 3.46 6.26 -2.97
C LEU A 27 3.52 7.41 -3.98
N ILE A 28 2.42 7.70 -4.68
CA ILE A 28 2.35 8.78 -5.68
C ILE A 28 2.54 10.14 -5.01
N THR A 29 1.76 10.43 -3.98
CA THR A 29 1.78 11.73 -3.30
C THR A 29 3.12 12.01 -2.62
N GLY A 30 3.70 11.02 -1.94
CA GLY A 30 5.02 11.15 -1.32
C GLY A 30 6.14 11.35 -2.35
N SER A 31 6.12 10.60 -3.45
CA SER A 31 7.12 10.72 -4.51
C SER A 31 7.05 12.07 -5.22
N LEU A 32 5.84 12.54 -5.57
CA LEU A 32 5.63 13.84 -6.18
C LEU A 32 5.98 14.99 -5.22
N PHE A 33 5.65 14.86 -3.93
CA PHE A 33 6.07 15.84 -2.93
C PHE A 33 7.60 15.91 -2.84
N GLN A 34 8.29 14.77 -2.83
CA GLN A 34 9.76 14.76 -2.83
C GLN A 34 10.36 15.45 -4.06
N ILE A 35 9.75 15.29 -5.24
CA ILE A 35 10.15 16.04 -6.44
C ILE A 35 10.00 17.54 -6.20
N SER A 36 8.87 17.98 -5.65
CA SER A 36 8.64 19.41 -5.35
C SER A 36 9.65 20.00 -4.36
N VAL A 37 10.11 19.19 -3.39
CA VAL A 37 11.17 19.56 -2.45
C VAL A 37 12.49 19.76 -3.19
N ILE A 38 12.86 18.84 -4.08
CA ILE A 38 14.11 18.92 -4.85
C ILE A 38 14.10 20.11 -5.82
N THR A 39 12.94 20.46 -6.38
CA THR A 39 12.80 21.61 -7.30
C THR A 39 12.63 22.95 -6.58
N GLY A 40 12.60 22.97 -5.24
CA GLY A 40 12.41 24.20 -4.45
C GLY A 40 11.01 24.79 -4.55
N THR A 41 9.99 23.99 -4.92
CA THR A 41 8.60 24.44 -5.11
C THR A 41 7.65 23.85 -4.06
N ALA A 42 8.17 23.19 -3.03
CA ALA A 42 7.39 22.46 -2.02
C ALA A 42 6.25 23.26 -1.37
N GLU A 43 6.42 24.57 -1.19
CA GLU A 43 5.40 25.45 -0.61
C GLU A 43 4.08 25.43 -1.40
N ASN A 44 4.15 25.30 -2.73
CA ASN A 44 2.97 25.21 -3.60
C ASN A 44 2.30 23.83 -3.55
N PHE A 45 2.96 22.84 -2.95
CA PHE A 45 2.63 21.43 -3.03
C PHE A 45 2.44 20.76 -1.66
N ILE A 46 2.28 21.56 -0.59
CA ILE A 46 2.02 21.07 0.78
C ILE A 46 0.79 20.14 0.82
N TRP A 47 -0.22 20.39 -0.02
CA TRP A 47 -1.41 19.55 -0.11
C TRP A 47 -1.09 18.09 -0.51
N LEU A 48 0.00 17.83 -1.25
CA LEU A 48 0.44 16.45 -1.51
C LEU A 48 0.89 15.75 -0.23
N LEU A 49 1.58 16.48 0.66
CA LEU A 49 1.98 15.95 1.96
C LEU A 49 0.77 15.73 2.87
N GLU A 50 -0.24 16.60 2.82
CA GLU A 50 -1.50 16.40 3.54
C GLU A 50 -2.21 15.13 3.07
N TRP A 51 -2.34 14.92 1.76
CA TRP A 51 -2.93 13.71 1.20
C TRP A 51 -2.12 12.46 1.52
N HIS A 52 -0.79 12.55 1.47
CA HIS A 52 0.11 11.46 1.85
C HIS A 52 -0.09 11.00 3.29
N ARG A 53 -0.40 11.95 4.20
CA ARG A 53 -0.68 11.65 5.61
C ARG A 53 -2.13 11.18 5.84
N GLY A 54 -3.02 11.29 4.86
CA GLY A 54 -4.44 10.94 4.98
C GLY A 54 -5.33 12.11 5.38
N LYS A 55 -4.86 13.35 5.25
CA LYS A 55 -5.66 14.56 5.44
C LYS A 55 -6.17 15.04 4.09
N PHE A 56 -7.43 14.74 3.79
CA PHE A 56 -8.10 15.09 2.54
C PHE A 56 -9.02 16.31 2.76
N GLY A 57 -8.42 17.48 2.96
CA GLY A 57 -9.15 18.72 3.23
C GLY A 57 -9.97 18.63 4.51
N ARG A 58 -11.31 18.47 4.37
CA ARG A 58 -12.25 18.32 5.50
C ARG A 58 -12.21 16.94 6.15
N ILE A 59 -11.78 15.92 5.41
CA ILE A 59 -11.73 14.54 5.91
C ILE A 59 -10.34 14.32 6.51
N ASN A 60 -10.28 14.09 7.82
CA ASN A 60 -9.02 13.82 8.52
C ASN A 60 -8.93 12.35 8.93
N LEU A 61 -8.18 11.57 8.16
CA LEU A 61 -7.87 10.16 8.45
C LEU A 61 -6.43 9.98 8.96
N GLU A 62 -5.75 11.06 9.30
CA GLU A 62 -4.31 11.08 9.61
C GLU A 62 -3.91 10.12 10.73
N MET A 63 -4.80 9.88 11.69
CA MET A 63 -4.56 8.94 12.78
C MET A 63 -4.58 7.47 12.32
N ILE A 64 -5.36 7.11 11.30
CA ILE A 64 -5.61 5.71 10.90
C ILE A 64 -4.92 5.36 9.58
N TYR A 65 -4.80 6.34 8.69
CA TYR A 65 -4.31 6.18 7.33
C TYR A 65 -2.88 5.57 7.25
N PRO A 66 -1.90 6.02 8.06
CA PRO A 66 -0.58 5.38 8.08
C PRO A 66 -0.60 3.91 8.50
N PHE A 67 -1.51 3.54 9.43
CA PHE A 67 -1.66 2.15 9.86
C PHE A 67 -2.30 1.28 8.77
N LEU A 68 -3.27 1.82 8.03
CA LEU A 68 -3.85 1.15 6.87
C LEU A 68 -2.79 0.89 5.80
N ASN A 69 -1.91 1.86 5.53
CA ASN A 69 -0.78 1.67 4.61
C ASN A 69 0.18 0.58 5.10
N ALA A 70 0.61 0.65 6.36
CA ALA A 70 1.56 -0.29 6.93
C ALA A 70 1.00 -1.73 6.93
N PHE A 71 -0.23 -1.90 7.42
CA PHE A 71 -0.90 -3.19 7.46
C PHE A 71 -1.19 -3.72 6.06
N GLY A 72 -1.72 -2.87 5.18
CA GLY A 72 -2.04 -3.21 3.80
C GLY A 72 -0.80 -3.68 3.04
N MET A 73 0.29 -2.91 3.12
CA MET A 73 1.57 -3.28 2.50
C MET A 73 2.10 -4.59 3.06
N LEU A 74 2.15 -4.75 4.38
CA LEU A 74 2.65 -5.97 5.01
C LEU A 74 1.84 -7.19 4.57
N MET A 75 0.50 -7.09 4.57
CA MET A 75 -0.38 -8.18 4.15
C MET A 75 -0.13 -8.54 2.69
N LEU A 76 -0.12 -7.55 1.79
CA LEU A 76 0.10 -7.75 0.34
C LEU A 76 1.45 -8.40 0.05
N VAL A 77 2.52 -7.92 0.70
CA VAL A 77 3.88 -8.47 0.53
C VAL A 77 3.95 -9.90 1.04
N VAL A 78 3.49 -10.14 2.28
CA VAL A 78 3.58 -11.47 2.90
C VAL A 78 2.78 -12.50 2.09
N THR A 79 1.53 -12.21 1.77
CA THR A 79 0.68 -13.12 0.99
C THR A 79 1.17 -13.28 -0.44
N GLY A 80 1.65 -12.20 -1.09
CA GLY A 80 2.29 -12.25 -2.40
C GLY A 80 3.52 -13.15 -2.45
N ILE A 81 4.45 -13.00 -1.49
CA ILE A 81 5.64 -13.84 -1.35
C ILE A 81 5.28 -15.30 -1.12
N MET A 82 4.31 -15.58 -0.22
CA MET A 82 3.85 -16.95 0.01
C MET A 82 3.29 -17.59 -1.27
N MET A 83 2.49 -16.87 -2.04
CA MET A 83 1.98 -17.35 -3.33
C MET A 83 3.10 -17.56 -4.35
N TRP A 84 4.05 -16.63 -4.43
CA TRP A 84 5.19 -16.72 -5.34
C TRP A 84 6.03 -18.00 -5.12
N PHE A 85 6.39 -18.28 -3.87
CA PHE A 85 7.13 -19.50 -3.52
C PHE A 85 6.31 -20.78 -3.78
N GLN A 86 5.00 -20.73 -3.58
CA GLN A 86 4.11 -21.86 -3.85
C GLN A 86 3.98 -22.17 -5.35
N THR A 87 3.93 -21.15 -6.21
CA THR A 87 3.92 -21.30 -7.67
C THR A 87 5.23 -21.89 -8.17
N ARG A 88 6.38 -21.42 -7.66
CA ARG A 88 7.70 -21.94 -8.03
C ARG A 88 7.88 -23.42 -7.68
N ARG A 89 7.28 -23.88 -6.58
CA ARG A 89 7.27 -25.31 -6.19
C ARG A 89 6.38 -26.20 -7.07
N GLN A 90 5.37 -25.63 -7.74
CA GLN A 90 4.54 -26.39 -8.69
C GLN A 90 5.26 -26.57 -10.02
N TYR A 91 6.03 -25.57 -10.47
CA TYR A 91 6.80 -25.66 -11.72
C TYR A 91 7.99 -26.63 -11.65
N LYS A 92 8.52 -26.90 -10.45
CA LYS A 92 9.61 -27.87 -10.23
C LYS A 92 9.14 -29.31 -10.01
N LYS A 93 7.83 -29.57 -9.98
CA LYS A 93 7.25 -30.91 -9.94
C LYS A 93 6.75 -31.28 -11.32
#